data_AF-W4FCG1-F1
#
_entry.id   AF-W4FCG1-F1
#
_cell.length_a   1.000
_cell.length_b   1.000
_cell.length_c   1.000
_cell.angle_alpha   90.00
_cell.angle_beta   90.00
_cell.angle_gamma   90.00
#
_symmetry.space_group_name_H-M   'P 1'
#
loop_
_entity.id
_entity.type
_entity.pdbx_description
1 polymer ?
#
loop_
_entity_poly.entity_id
_entity_poly.type
_entity_poly.pdbx_seq_one_letter_code
_entity_poly.pdbx_strand_id
1 'polypeptide(L)'
;MAKVLVSLSALVAAATAGSVTELPESVTKLIDYSANPCEDFYQYACGAWHKDAVIPPDKAGIVKSFDKIAIQNEVVLNKILSENKPKLGEFYSSCLDTATLTSLGLSPLADSFKAIRSANTTLDLLIVDGQLVKNGIPAFVDIISAGNANNRTKHALFGFHPTLPLFPMYYNNPTRWASVEADYKVYIASVLQLAGYSAEQAAAAVYSTWTEYTFKRTLHLIQLHQLRCW
;
A
#
# COMPACT_ATOMS: atom_id res chain seq x y z
N MET A 1 -37.25 2.17 -71.48
CA MET A 1 -37.88 2.92 -70.38
C MET A 1 -37.81 2.08 -69.12
N ALA A 2 -36.89 2.39 -68.21
CA ALA A 2 -36.85 1.81 -66.87
C ALA A 2 -36.55 2.96 -65.90
N LYS A 3 -37.58 3.37 -65.15
CA LYS A 3 -37.43 4.37 -64.07
C LYS A 3 -36.94 3.63 -62.84
N VAL A 4 -35.67 3.84 -62.49
CA VAL A 4 -35.12 3.42 -61.20
C VAL A 4 -35.54 4.48 -60.17
N LEU A 5 -36.51 4.12 -59.32
CA LEU A 5 -36.90 4.91 -58.16
C LEU A 5 -35.86 4.65 -57.06
N VAL A 6 -34.94 5.59 -56.85
CA VAL A 6 -34.06 5.60 -55.69
C VAL A 6 -34.88 6.11 -54.51
N SER A 7 -35.22 5.22 -53.58
CA SER A 7 -35.87 5.59 -52.31
C SER A 7 -34.88 6.35 -51.44
N LEU A 8 -35.07 7.66 -51.33
CA LEU A 8 -34.35 8.54 -50.43
C LEU A 8 -34.94 8.40 -49.01
N SER A 9 -34.67 7.28 -48.34
CA SER A 9 -35.21 7.02 -47.00
C SER A 9 -34.18 6.31 -46.11
N ALA A 10 -33.03 6.93 -45.88
CA ALA A 10 -32.10 6.48 -44.84
C ALA A 10 -31.16 7.61 -44.42
N LEU A 11 -31.70 8.69 -43.85
CA LEU A 11 -30.91 9.60 -43.03
C LEU A 11 -31.88 10.33 -42.10
N VAL A 12 -31.88 9.96 -40.82
CA VAL A 12 -32.17 10.77 -39.63
C VAL A 12 -32.60 9.79 -38.53
N ALA A 13 -31.67 9.47 -37.64
CA ALA A 13 -31.86 9.30 -36.19
C ALA A 13 -30.62 8.60 -35.58
N ALA A 14 -29.46 9.23 -35.72
CA ALA A 14 -28.29 8.91 -34.91
C ALA A 14 -27.74 10.21 -34.31
N ALA A 15 -28.50 10.83 -33.40
CA ALA A 15 -28.02 11.90 -32.53
C ALA A 15 -29.07 12.25 -31.46
N THR A 16 -29.22 11.41 -30.44
CA THR A 16 -29.65 11.86 -29.10
C THR A 16 -28.83 11.15 -28.02
N ALA A 17 -27.53 10.95 -28.25
CA ALA A 17 -26.60 11.03 -27.13
C ALA A 17 -26.44 12.54 -26.89
N GLY A 18 -27.05 13.06 -25.82
CA GLY A 18 -27.01 14.49 -25.53
C GLY A 18 -25.58 15.02 -25.58
N SER A 19 -25.30 15.92 -26.52
CA SER A 19 -24.03 16.64 -26.55
C SER A 19 -23.98 17.51 -25.31
N VAL A 20 -23.15 17.13 -24.33
CA VAL A 20 -22.85 18.00 -23.19
C VAL A 20 -22.10 19.20 -23.74
N THR A 21 -22.81 20.31 -23.96
CA THR A 21 -22.23 21.54 -24.52
C THR A 21 -21.48 22.36 -23.47
N GLU A 22 -21.70 22.08 -22.19
CA GLU A 22 -21.10 22.79 -21.07
C GLU A 22 -20.62 21.82 -19.99
N LEU A 23 -19.44 22.08 -19.42
CA LEU A 23 -18.93 21.31 -18.30
C LEU A 23 -19.77 21.58 -17.04
N PRO A 24 -20.01 20.57 -16.19
CA PRO A 24 -20.75 20.77 -14.95
C PRO A 24 -19.99 21.73 -14.03
N GLU A 25 -20.73 22.46 -13.18
CA GLU A 25 -20.17 23.44 -12.24
C GLU A 25 -19.06 22.85 -11.35
N SER A 26 -19.20 21.57 -10.98
CA SER A 26 -18.22 20.84 -10.17
C SER A 26 -16.86 20.63 -10.86
N VAL A 27 -16.81 20.85 -12.19
CA VAL A 27 -15.60 20.81 -13.02
C VAL A 27 -15.15 22.23 -13.33
N THR A 28 -16.05 23.13 -13.73
CA THR A 28 -15.67 24.51 -14.10
C THR A 28 -15.01 25.27 -12.94
N LYS A 29 -15.39 24.99 -11.69
CA LYS A 29 -14.76 25.56 -10.48
C LYS A 29 -13.30 25.14 -10.26
N LEU A 30 -12.81 24.11 -10.95
CA LEU A 30 -11.45 23.60 -10.79
C LEU A 30 -10.48 24.21 -11.81
N ILE A 31 -11.02 24.76 -12.89
CA ILE A 31 -10.27 25.24 -14.04
C ILE A 31 -9.66 26.60 -13.72
N ASP A 32 -8.36 26.72 -13.94
CA ASP A 32 -7.66 27.99 -14.00
C ASP A 32 -7.64 28.49 -15.45
N TYR A 33 -8.62 29.31 -15.81
CA TYR A 33 -8.75 29.86 -17.16
C TYR A 33 -7.62 30.84 -17.53
N SER A 34 -6.74 31.21 -16.60
CA SER A 34 -5.58 32.05 -16.90
C SER A 34 -4.38 31.26 -17.46
N ALA A 35 -4.37 29.94 -17.28
CA ALA A 35 -3.31 29.06 -17.78
C ALA A 35 -3.56 28.63 -19.23
N ASN A 36 -2.50 28.55 -20.04
CA ASN A 36 -2.59 28.03 -21.40
C ASN A 36 -2.69 26.49 -21.39
N PRO A 37 -3.82 25.88 -21.82
CA PRO A 37 -4.00 24.44 -21.78
C PRO A 37 -3.04 23.67 -22.69
N CYS A 38 -2.45 24.31 -23.71
CA CYS A 38 -1.48 23.69 -24.60
C CYS A 38 -0.06 23.64 -24.02
N GLU A 39 0.22 24.41 -22.97
CA GLU A 39 1.52 24.47 -22.31
C GLU A 39 1.52 23.71 -20.98
N ASP A 40 0.53 23.95 -20.14
CA ASP A 40 0.35 23.25 -18.87
C ASP A 40 -1.14 22.92 -18.65
N PHE A 41 -1.53 21.76 -19.17
CA PHE A 41 -2.89 21.28 -19.03
C PHE A 41 -3.26 20.94 -17.58
N TYR A 42 -2.27 20.60 -16.74
CA TYR A 42 -2.55 20.32 -15.33
C TYR A 42 -2.93 21.60 -14.59
N GLN A 43 -2.16 22.68 -14.77
CA GLN A 43 -2.49 23.97 -14.20
C GLN A 43 -3.83 24.48 -14.74
N TYR A 44 -4.08 24.38 -16.05
CA TYR A 44 -5.38 24.76 -16.60
C TYR A 44 -6.54 23.96 -15.98
N ALA A 45 -6.44 22.63 -15.92
CA ALA A 45 -7.57 21.80 -15.49
C ALA A 45 -7.78 21.76 -13.97
N CYS A 46 -6.70 21.91 -13.18
CA CYS A 46 -6.71 21.69 -11.73
C CYS A 46 -6.24 22.91 -10.92
N GLY A 47 -5.73 23.96 -11.56
CA GLY A 47 -5.01 25.05 -10.91
C GLY A 47 -5.83 25.81 -9.87
N ALA A 48 -7.13 26.01 -10.13
CA ALA A 48 -8.01 26.66 -9.15
C ALA A 48 -8.19 25.79 -7.90
N TRP A 49 -8.33 24.47 -8.07
CA TRP A 49 -8.36 23.56 -6.91
C TRP A 49 -7.02 23.50 -6.18
N HIS A 50 -5.92 23.41 -6.93
CA HIS A 50 -4.57 23.29 -6.37
C HIS A 50 -4.21 24.51 -5.51
N LYS A 51 -4.68 25.71 -5.88
CA LYS A 51 -4.49 26.94 -5.11
C LYS A 51 -5.13 26.89 -3.71
N ASP A 52 -6.29 26.27 -3.60
CA ASP A 52 -7.09 26.27 -2.37
C ASP A 52 -6.96 24.95 -1.56
N ALA A 53 -6.35 23.92 -2.14
CA ALA A 53 -6.21 22.62 -1.51
C ALA A 53 -5.29 22.68 -0.28
N VAL A 54 -5.82 22.25 0.87
CA VAL A 54 -5.06 22.09 2.10
C VAL A 54 -4.82 20.61 2.34
N ILE A 55 -3.55 20.23 2.52
CA ILE A 55 -3.19 18.87 2.94
C ILE A 55 -3.45 18.76 4.45
N PRO A 56 -4.34 17.86 4.90
CA PRO A 56 -4.59 17.64 6.32
C PRO A 56 -3.31 17.22 7.07
N PRO A 57 -3.13 17.58 8.36
CA PRO A 57 -1.90 17.28 9.11
C PRO A 57 -1.55 15.80 9.23
N ASP A 58 -2.55 14.92 9.11
CA ASP A 58 -2.43 13.46 9.18
C ASP A 58 -2.18 12.81 7.81
N LYS A 59 -2.10 13.60 6.73
CA LYS A 59 -1.89 13.12 5.36
C LYS A 59 -0.59 13.63 4.78
N ALA A 60 0.07 12.79 3.99
CA ALA A 60 1.26 13.17 3.21
C ALA A 60 0.90 13.95 1.93
N GLY A 61 -0.36 13.93 1.51
CA GLY A 61 -0.85 14.60 0.31
C GLY A 61 -2.36 14.45 0.14
N ILE A 62 -2.92 15.14 -0.86
CA ILE A 62 -4.34 15.06 -1.22
C ILE A 62 -4.51 15.13 -2.74
N VAL A 63 -5.44 14.34 -3.26
CA VAL A 63 -5.84 14.29 -4.67
C VAL A 63 -7.36 14.41 -4.75
N LYS A 64 -7.83 15.51 -5.34
CA LYS A 64 -9.26 15.87 -5.42
C LYS A 64 -10.20 14.72 -5.76
N SER A 65 -9.90 13.96 -6.82
CA SER A 65 -10.80 12.94 -7.35
C SER A 65 -10.88 11.73 -6.42
N PHE A 66 -9.75 11.19 -5.99
CA PHE A 66 -9.68 9.95 -5.22
C PHE A 66 -9.99 10.18 -3.74
N ASP A 67 -9.44 11.23 -3.12
CA ASP A 67 -9.71 11.50 -1.69
C ASP A 67 -11.17 11.85 -1.45
N LYS A 68 -11.82 12.60 -2.35
CA LYS A 68 -13.25 12.89 -2.22
C LYS A 68 -14.08 11.61 -2.20
N ILE A 69 -13.79 10.67 -3.10
CA ILE A 69 -14.49 9.38 -3.15
C ILE A 69 -14.16 8.55 -1.91
N ALA A 70 -12.91 8.52 -1.47
CA ALA A 70 -12.50 7.80 -0.27
C ALA A 70 -13.25 8.31 0.98
N ILE A 71 -13.34 9.64 1.17
CA ILE A 71 -14.10 10.27 2.27
C ILE A 71 -15.59 9.90 2.19
N GLN A 72 -16.18 9.94 0.99
CA GLN A 72 -17.59 9.55 0.81
C GLN A 72 -17.81 8.07 1.11
N ASN A 73 -16.88 7.19 0.71
CA ASN A 73 -16.92 5.78 1.01
C ASN A 73 -16.77 5.53 2.52
N GLU A 74 -15.93 6.29 3.21
CA GLU A 74 -15.77 6.19 4.67
C GLU A 74 -17.08 6.45 5.41
N VAL A 75 -17.88 7.43 4.98
CA VAL A 75 -19.23 7.67 5.52
C VAL A 75 -20.13 6.45 5.35
N VAL A 76 -20.09 5.81 4.18
CA VAL A 76 -20.86 4.58 3.92
C VAL A 76 -20.37 3.41 4.77
N LEU A 77 -19.04 3.23 4.87
CA LEU A 77 -18.42 2.19 5.69
C LEU A 77 -18.78 2.38 7.17
N ASN A 78 -18.69 3.60 7.69
CA ASN A 78 -19.08 3.92 9.06
C ASN A 78 -20.55 3.60 9.34
N LYS A 79 -21.44 3.86 8.37
CA LYS A 79 -22.83 3.44 8.47
C LYS A 79 -22.95 1.91 8.54
N ILE A 80 -22.29 1.17 7.67
CA ILE A 80 -22.32 -0.30 7.66
C ILE A 80 -21.77 -0.86 8.98
N LEU A 81 -20.68 -0.29 9.50
CA LEU A 81 -20.06 -0.70 10.75
C LEU A 81 -20.97 -0.41 11.95
N SER A 82 -21.73 0.69 11.92
CA SER A 82 -22.73 1.03 12.95
C SER A 82 -23.90 0.05 13.02
N GLU A 83 -24.17 -0.71 11.95
CA GLU A 83 -25.17 -1.80 11.96
C GLU A 83 -24.72 -3.00 12.82
N ASN A 84 -23.45 -3.03 13.24
CA ASN A 84 -22.86 -4.00 14.16
C ASN A 84 -23.18 -5.47 13.80
N LYS A 85 -22.97 -5.83 12.53
CA LYS A 85 -23.21 -7.20 12.04
C LYS A 85 -22.27 -8.19 12.74
N PRO A 86 -22.72 -9.42 13.06
CA PRO A 86 -21.90 -10.42 13.74
C PRO A 86 -20.55 -10.65 13.03
N LYS A 87 -19.51 -10.93 13.81
CA LYS A 87 -18.09 -11.00 13.39
C LYS A 87 -17.47 -9.71 12.85
N LEU A 88 -18.15 -8.97 11.97
CA LEU A 88 -17.62 -7.71 11.44
C LEU A 88 -17.55 -6.65 12.54
N GLY A 89 -18.64 -6.47 13.29
CA GLY A 89 -18.72 -5.53 14.40
C GLY A 89 -17.79 -5.91 15.56
N GLU A 90 -17.68 -7.21 15.87
CA GLU A 90 -16.73 -7.74 16.86
C GLU A 90 -15.28 -7.44 16.46
N PHE A 91 -14.91 -7.76 15.22
CA PHE A 91 -13.57 -7.50 14.67
C PHE A 91 -13.25 -6.00 14.68
N TYR A 92 -14.16 -5.17 14.18
CA TYR A 92 -13.97 -3.72 14.19
C TYR A 92 -13.84 -3.16 15.60
N SER A 93 -14.69 -3.58 16.53
CA SER A 93 -14.64 -3.15 17.93
C SER A 93 -13.35 -3.58 18.61
N SER A 94 -12.82 -4.76 18.30
CA SER A 94 -11.52 -5.23 18.81
C SER A 94 -10.35 -4.32 18.41
N CYS A 95 -10.44 -3.64 17.26
CA CYS A 95 -9.43 -2.69 16.80
C CYS A 95 -9.53 -1.36 17.56
N LEU A 96 -10.73 -0.96 17.97
CA LEU A 96 -10.99 0.31 18.65
C LEU A 96 -10.80 0.24 20.18
N ASP A 97 -10.80 -0.95 20.78
CA ASP A 97 -10.63 -1.14 22.24
C ASP A 97 -9.18 -0.92 22.70
N THR A 98 -8.78 0.34 22.70
CA THR A 98 -7.45 0.78 23.14
C THR A 98 -7.15 0.46 24.60
N ALA A 99 -8.17 0.33 25.46
CA ALA A 99 -7.98 -0.04 26.86
C ALA A 99 -7.51 -1.49 26.99
N THR A 100 -8.17 -2.42 26.30
CA THR A 100 -7.74 -3.82 26.24
C THR A 100 -6.38 -3.95 25.56
N LEU A 101 -6.14 -3.26 24.44
CA LEU A 101 -4.84 -3.28 23.76
C LEU A 101 -3.70 -2.79 24.67
N THR A 102 -3.93 -1.71 25.42
CA THR A 102 -2.95 -1.17 26.38
C THR A 102 -2.69 -2.14 27.53
N SER A 103 -3.75 -2.75 28.07
CA SER A 103 -3.66 -3.72 29.16
C SER A 103 -2.89 -4.99 28.77
N LEU A 104 -3.14 -5.50 27.57
CA LEU A 104 -2.46 -6.70 27.05
C LEU A 104 -0.98 -6.43 26.74
N GLY A 105 -0.66 -5.22 26.28
CA GLY A 105 0.70 -4.84 25.87
C GLY A 105 1.26 -5.85 24.88
N LEU A 106 2.42 -6.44 25.21
CA LEU A 106 3.10 -7.41 24.36
C LEU A 106 2.76 -8.87 24.64
N SER A 107 1.88 -9.16 25.60
CA SER A 107 1.55 -10.54 25.96
C SER A 107 1.08 -11.40 24.77
N PRO A 108 0.31 -10.88 23.77
CA PRO A 108 -0.09 -11.69 22.62
C PRO A 108 1.07 -12.08 21.68
N LEU A 109 2.22 -11.41 21.77
CA LEU A 109 3.40 -11.66 20.92
C LEU A 109 4.46 -12.52 21.62
N ALA A 110 4.24 -12.91 22.88
CA ALA A 110 5.25 -13.57 23.71
C ALA A 110 5.77 -14.88 23.10
N ASP A 111 4.89 -15.71 22.55
CA ASP A 111 5.28 -16.99 21.93
C ASP A 111 6.07 -16.79 20.65
N SER A 112 5.69 -15.80 19.83
CA SER A 112 6.45 -15.44 18.62
C SER A 112 7.85 -14.94 18.98
N PHE A 113 7.99 -14.07 19.99
CA PHE A 113 9.30 -13.61 20.45
C PHE A 113 10.13 -14.75 21.03
N LYS A 114 9.52 -15.66 21.79
CA LYS A 114 10.21 -16.83 22.32
C LYS A 114 10.72 -17.73 21.20
N ALA A 115 9.90 -18.00 20.19
CA ALA A 115 10.27 -18.82 19.04
C ALA A 115 11.46 -18.21 18.28
N ILE A 116 11.39 -16.91 17.98
CA ILE A 116 12.48 -16.17 17.31
C ILE A 116 13.77 -16.23 18.13
N ARG A 117 13.71 -15.95 19.44
CA ARG A 117 14.89 -15.92 20.31
C ARG A 117 15.49 -17.29 20.59
N SER A 118 14.73 -18.37 20.41
CA SER A 118 15.18 -19.74 20.66
C SER A 118 15.80 -20.40 19.42
N ALA A 119 15.70 -19.79 18.24
CA ALA A 119 16.28 -20.30 17.01
C ALA A 119 17.81 -20.12 17.02
N ASN A 120 18.56 -21.24 16.96
CA ASN A 120 20.03 -21.23 17.04
C ASN A 120 20.71 -21.59 15.72
N THR A 121 19.93 -22.05 14.74
CA THR A 121 20.41 -22.42 13.41
C THR A 121 19.60 -21.73 12.32
N THR A 122 20.17 -21.65 11.11
CA THR A 122 19.45 -21.16 9.94
C THR A 122 18.16 -21.95 9.67
N LEU A 123 18.19 -23.26 9.92
CA LEU A 123 17.00 -24.12 9.75
C LEU A 123 15.92 -23.76 10.78
N ASP A 124 16.29 -23.54 12.04
CA ASP A 124 15.35 -23.11 13.08
C ASP A 124 14.70 -21.77 12.70
N LEU A 125 15.50 -20.82 12.19
CA LEU A 125 14.99 -19.53 11.72
C LEU A 125 13.98 -19.66 10.58
N LEU A 126 14.23 -20.54 9.60
CA LEU A 126 13.28 -20.81 8.51
C LEU A 126 12.00 -21.49 8.99
N ILE A 127 12.09 -22.36 10.00
CA ILE A 127 10.92 -22.99 10.62
C ILE A 127 10.08 -21.94 11.35
N VAL A 128 10.72 -21.05 12.12
CA VAL A 128 10.06 -19.93 12.79
C VAL A 128 9.41 -18.99 11.76
N ASP A 129 10.11 -18.65 10.68
CA ASP A 129 9.55 -17.84 9.59
C ASP A 129 8.28 -18.47 9.01
N GLY A 130 8.31 -19.78 8.72
CA GLY A 130 7.12 -20.51 8.25
C GLY A 130 5.94 -20.49 9.23
N GLN A 131 6.18 -20.33 10.54
CA GLN A 131 5.12 -20.11 11.53
C GLN A 131 4.61 -18.66 11.51
N LEU A 132 5.50 -17.68 11.38
CA LEU A 132 5.16 -16.26 11.32
C LEU A 132 4.38 -15.90 10.04
N VAL A 133 4.68 -16.54 8.91
CA VAL A 133 3.93 -16.38 7.64
C VAL A 133 2.44 -16.71 7.82
N LYS A 134 2.08 -17.65 8.70
CA LYS A 134 0.66 -17.96 9.00
C LYS A 134 -0.08 -16.78 9.62
N ASN A 135 0.65 -15.85 10.23
CA ASN A 135 0.16 -14.62 10.81
C ASN A 135 0.42 -13.39 9.90
N GLY A 136 0.82 -13.62 8.64
CA GLY A 136 1.08 -12.56 7.67
C GLY A 136 2.42 -11.85 7.81
N ILE A 137 3.41 -12.49 8.45
CA ILE A 137 4.73 -11.88 8.72
C ILE A 137 5.83 -12.72 8.04
N PRO A 138 6.07 -12.57 6.73
CA PRO A 138 7.22 -13.19 6.05
C PRO A 138 8.51 -12.43 6.33
N ALA A 139 9.53 -13.10 6.86
CA ALA A 139 10.83 -12.53 7.19
C ALA A 139 11.91 -12.79 6.12
N PHE A 140 11.88 -13.93 5.43
CA PHE A 140 12.89 -14.29 4.43
C PHE A 140 12.33 -14.61 3.04
N VAL A 141 11.21 -15.35 2.96
CA VAL A 141 10.53 -15.67 1.70
C VAL A 141 9.02 -15.56 1.92
N ASP A 142 8.36 -14.74 1.12
CA ASP A 142 6.91 -14.69 1.07
C ASP A 142 6.40 -15.68 0.02
N ILE A 143 5.63 -16.67 0.46
CA ILE A 143 5.10 -17.72 -0.41
C ILE A 143 3.62 -17.47 -0.64
N ILE A 144 3.25 -17.20 -1.88
CA ILE A 144 1.86 -17.01 -2.27
C ILE A 144 1.41 -18.05 -3.29
N SER A 145 0.12 -18.37 -3.26
CA SER A 145 -0.54 -19.16 -4.30
C SER A 145 -1.20 -18.20 -5.30
N ALA A 146 -0.77 -18.28 -6.56
CA ALA A 146 -1.32 -17.45 -7.63
C ALA A 146 -1.56 -18.27 -8.91
N GLY A 147 -2.28 -17.69 -9.87
CA GLY A 147 -2.59 -18.37 -11.14
C GLY A 147 -1.32 -18.71 -11.94
N ASN A 148 -1.24 -19.93 -12.48
CA ASN A 148 -0.11 -20.35 -13.29
C ASN A 148 -0.23 -19.79 -14.71
N ALA A 149 0.70 -18.93 -15.12
CA ALA A 149 0.71 -18.33 -16.45
C ALA A 149 0.82 -19.37 -17.59
N ASN A 150 1.49 -20.50 -17.34
CA ASN A 150 1.64 -21.61 -18.30
C ASN A 150 0.42 -22.54 -18.32
N ASN A 151 -0.43 -22.49 -17.30
CA ASN A 151 -1.69 -23.22 -17.25
C ASN A 151 -2.72 -22.49 -16.38
N ARG A 152 -3.56 -21.68 -17.02
CA ARG A 152 -4.50 -20.78 -16.34
C ARG A 152 -5.62 -21.47 -15.55
N THR A 153 -5.75 -22.80 -15.63
CA THR A 153 -6.69 -23.58 -14.80
C THR A 153 -6.07 -24.09 -13.50
N LYS A 154 -4.78 -23.81 -13.27
CA LYS A 154 -4.05 -24.24 -12.08
C LYS A 154 -3.48 -23.04 -11.32
N HIS A 155 -3.31 -23.25 -10.02
CA HIS A 155 -2.45 -22.42 -9.20
C HIS A 155 -1.01 -22.95 -9.23
N ALA A 156 -0.06 -22.06 -8.94
CA ALA A 156 1.31 -22.40 -8.62
C ALA A 156 1.72 -21.64 -7.35
N LEU A 157 2.72 -22.19 -6.65
CA LEU A 157 3.38 -21.48 -5.55
C LEU A 157 4.47 -20.59 -6.12
N PHE A 158 4.55 -19.38 -5.60
CA PHE A 158 5.56 -18.40 -5.95
C PHE A 158 6.25 -17.92 -4.68
N GLY A 159 7.59 -17.93 -4.68
CA GLY A 159 8.40 -17.35 -3.63
C GLY A 159 8.87 -15.95 -4.02
N PHE A 160 8.61 -14.97 -3.16
CA PHE A 160 9.04 -13.58 -3.31
C PHE A 160 9.98 -13.20 -2.18
N HIS A 161 10.84 -12.21 -2.43
CA HIS A 161 11.52 -11.54 -1.33
C HIS A 161 10.46 -10.81 -0.49
N PRO A 162 10.62 -10.73 0.84
CA PRO A 162 9.70 -10.00 1.69
C PRO A 162 9.77 -8.51 1.39
N THR A 163 8.74 -7.80 1.84
CA THR A 163 8.73 -6.34 1.82
C THR A 163 9.76 -5.81 2.80
N LEU A 164 10.56 -4.84 2.37
CA LEU A 164 11.50 -4.16 3.24
C LEU A 164 10.80 -3.01 4.01
N PRO A 165 11.24 -2.67 5.22
CA PRO A 165 10.62 -1.60 6.02
C PRO A 165 10.66 -0.20 5.40
N LEU A 166 11.51 0.01 4.39
CA LEU A 166 11.59 1.27 3.66
C LEU A 166 11.47 1.00 2.16
N PHE A 167 11.14 2.02 1.38
CA PHE A 167 11.13 1.88 -0.06
C PHE A 167 12.53 1.56 -0.62
N PRO A 168 12.63 0.77 -1.70
CA PRO A 168 13.92 0.39 -2.31
C PRO A 168 14.85 1.58 -2.60
N MET A 169 14.27 2.75 -2.88
CA MET A 169 15.01 3.98 -3.18
C MET A 169 15.89 4.50 -2.01
N TYR A 170 15.58 4.12 -0.78
CA TYR A 170 16.41 4.47 0.38
C TYR A 170 17.62 3.56 0.52
N TYR A 171 17.56 2.34 -0.03
CA TYR A 171 18.68 1.39 0.03
C TYR A 171 19.64 1.54 -1.16
N ASN A 172 19.14 1.95 -2.33
CA ASN A 172 19.95 2.09 -3.55
C ASN A 172 20.52 3.50 -3.79
N ASN A 173 20.10 4.51 -3.01
CA ASN A 173 20.57 5.89 -3.13
C ASN A 173 21.17 6.38 -1.81
N PRO A 174 22.51 6.54 -1.71
CA PRO A 174 23.18 6.98 -0.48
C PRO A 174 22.70 8.34 0.03
N THR A 175 22.33 9.26 -0.86
CA THR A 175 21.83 10.59 -0.46
C THR A 175 20.46 10.49 0.21
N ARG A 176 19.58 9.63 -0.30
CA ARG A 176 18.28 9.36 0.34
C ARG A 176 18.43 8.59 1.64
N TRP A 177 19.37 7.65 1.71
CA TRP A 177 19.67 6.96 2.96
C TRP A 177 20.12 7.95 4.04
N ALA A 178 21.05 8.83 3.70
CA ALA A 178 21.59 9.83 4.62
C ALA A 178 20.49 10.76 5.19
N SER A 179 19.39 10.98 4.48
CA SER A 179 18.28 11.81 4.97
C SER A 179 17.38 11.11 5.98
N VAL A 180 17.44 9.78 6.12
CA VAL A 180 16.56 9.01 7.03
C VAL A 180 17.32 8.14 8.04
N GLU A 181 18.63 7.95 7.88
CA GLU A 181 19.41 7.00 8.67
C GLU A 181 19.31 7.27 10.18
N ALA A 182 19.44 8.53 10.59
CA ALA A 182 19.40 8.89 12.00
C ALA A 182 18.05 8.52 12.64
N ASP A 183 16.94 8.93 12.02
CA ASP A 183 15.59 8.66 12.51
C ASP A 183 15.25 7.16 12.44
N TYR A 184 15.70 6.47 11.39
CA TYR A 184 15.50 5.03 11.25
C TYR A 184 16.20 4.26 12.37
N LYS A 185 17.43 4.65 12.75
CA LYS A 185 18.16 4.05 13.88
C LYS A 185 17.43 4.26 15.20
N VAL A 186 16.91 5.47 15.44
CA VAL A 186 16.11 5.78 16.63
C VAL A 186 14.82 4.95 16.67
N TYR A 187 14.13 4.83 15.53
CA TYR A 187 12.91 4.03 15.41
C TYR A 187 13.17 2.56 15.75
N ILE A 188 14.19 1.93 15.14
CA ILE A 188 14.52 0.52 15.41
C ILE A 188 14.91 0.31 16.88
N ALA A 189 15.74 1.18 17.46
CA ALA A 189 16.10 1.09 18.87
C ALA A 189 14.85 1.16 19.77
N SER A 190 13.93 2.08 19.47
CA SER A 190 12.71 2.28 20.24
C SER A 190 11.78 1.07 20.15
N VAL A 191 11.58 0.52 18.95
CA VAL A 191 10.75 -0.68 18.74
C VAL A 191 11.34 -1.90 19.46
N LEU A 192 12.66 -2.08 19.43
CA LEU A 192 13.32 -3.17 20.15
C LEU A 192 13.19 -3.03 21.67
N GLN A 193 13.35 -1.82 22.20
CA GLN A 193 13.16 -1.57 23.63
C GLN A 193 11.70 -1.82 24.05
N LEU A 194 10.74 -1.36 23.23
CA LEU A 194 9.33 -1.67 23.45
C LEU A 194 9.12 -3.19 23.47
N ALA A 195 9.77 -3.95 22.57
CA ALA A 195 9.78 -5.42 22.51
C ALA A 195 10.52 -6.12 23.68
N GLY A 196 10.99 -5.37 24.67
CA GLY A 196 11.61 -5.89 25.90
C GLY A 196 13.12 -6.12 25.81
N TYR A 197 13.80 -5.57 24.81
CA TYR A 197 15.27 -5.54 24.77
C TYR A 197 15.80 -4.44 25.70
N SER A 198 16.97 -4.66 26.33
CA SER A 198 17.66 -3.59 27.05
C SER A 198 18.16 -2.51 26.08
N ALA A 199 18.45 -1.32 26.60
CA ALA A 199 19.01 -0.23 25.78
C ALA A 199 20.32 -0.66 25.09
N GLU A 200 21.16 -1.43 25.78
CA GLU A 200 22.42 -1.96 25.26
C GLU A 200 22.18 -2.99 24.15
N GLN A 201 21.23 -3.91 24.33
CA GLN A 201 20.89 -4.90 23.32
C GLN A 201 20.29 -4.23 22.07
N ALA A 202 19.40 -3.25 22.27
CA ALA A 202 18.81 -2.48 21.18
C ALA A 202 19.88 -1.69 20.40
N ALA A 203 20.81 -1.03 21.10
CA ALA A 203 21.91 -0.31 20.46
C ALA A 203 22.83 -1.25 19.66
N ALA A 204 23.18 -2.42 20.21
CA ALA A 204 23.99 -3.42 19.50
C ALA A 204 23.30 -3.93 18.22
N ALA A 205 22.00 -4.20 18.30
CA ALA A 205 21.20 -4.58 17.13
C ALA A 205 21.15 -3.46 16.09
N VAL A 206 21.01 -2.20 16.50
CA VAL A 206 21.04 -1.05 15.60
C VAL A 206 22.40 -0.89 14.92
N TYR A 207 23.53 -1.13 15.58
CA TYR A 207 24.84 -1.11 14.91
C TYR A 207 24.96 -2.18 13.80
N SER A 208 24.28 -3.32 13.97
CA SER A 208 24.17 -4.35 12.93
C SER A 208 23.23 -3.95 11.76
N THR A 209 22.48 -2.86 11.85
CA THR A 209 21.66 -2.35 10.73
C THR A 209 22.51 -1.87 9.55
N TRP A 210 23.81 -1.58 9.75
CA TRP A 210 24.74 -1.30 8.63
C TRP A 210 25.04 -2.57 7.81
N THR A 211 25.14 -3.72 8.49
CA THR A 211 25.11 -5.04 7.85
C THR A 211 23.76 -5.33 7.21
N GLU A 212 22.65 -4.87 7.78
CA GLU A 212 21.31 -4.99 7.20
C GLU A 212 21.12 -4.12 5.95
N TYR A 213 21.61 -2.87 5.92
CA TYR A 213 21.68 -2.05 4.70
C TYR A 213 22.46 -2.77 3.60
N THR A 214 23.61 -3.37 3.96
CA THR A 214 24.44 -4.13 3.01
C THR A 214 23.77 -5.43 2.55
N PHE A 215 23.10 -6.15 3.46
CA PHE A 215 22.35 -7.36 3.19
C PHE A 215 21.10 -7.07 2.33
N LYS A 216 20.33 -6.04 2.66
CA LYS A 216 19.15 -5.59 1.91
C LYS A 216 19.52 -5.02 0.54
N ARG A 217 20.65 -4.32 0.42
CA ARG A 217 21.20 -3.91 -0.88
C ARG A 217 21.58 -5.14 -1.72
N THR A 218 22.16 -6.16 -1.10
CA THR A 218 22.46 -7.44 -1.77
C THR A 218 21.19 -8.19 -2.17
N LEU A 219 20.19 -8.30 -1.30
CA LEU A 219 18.88 -8.93 -1.56
C LEU A 219 18.13 -8.25 -2.69
N HIS A 220 18.13 -6.91 -2.74
CA HIS A 220 17.50 -6.17 -3.84
C HIS A 220 18.19 -6.43 -5.19
N LEU A 221 19.50 -6.69 -5.18
CA LEU A 221 20.26 -7.06 -6.39
C LEU A 221 20.06 -8.53 -6.79
N ILE A 222 19.52 -9.38 -5.91
CA ILE A 222 19.18 -10.77 -6.20
C ILE A 222 17.74 -10.81 -6.74
N GLN A 223 17.59 -10.86 -8.07
CA GLN A 223 16.33 -11.23 -8.68
C GLN A 223 16.06 -12.73 -8.45
N LEU A 224 15.19 -13.07 -7.50
CA LEU A 224 14.73 -14.45 -7.24
C LEU A 224 13.76 -14.99 -8.33
N HIS A 225 13.94 -14.61 -9.60
CA HIS A 225 13.00 -14.95 -10.68
C HIS A 225 13.01 -16.44 -11.11
N GLN A 226 13.70 -17.34 -10.41
CA GLN A 226 13.84 -18.74 -10.83
C GLN A 226 13.93 -19.76 -9.68
N LEU A 227 13.23 -19.57 -8.56
CA LEU A 227 12.96 -20.71 -7.66
C LEU A 227 11.65 -21.38 -8.08
N ARG A 228 11.72 -22.13 -9.19
CA ARG A 228 10.71 -23.13 -9.52
C ARG A 228 10.93 -24.32 -8.58
N CYS A 229 10.19 -24.38 -7.48
CA CYS A 229 9.99 -25.65 -6.81
C CYS A 229 9.17 -26.53 -7.76
N TRP A 230 9.74 -27.68 -8.12
CA TRP A 230 9.21 -28.65 -9.08
C TRP A 230 7.86 -29.21 -8.65
#